data_AF-A0A7R9B4Z2-F1
#
_entry.id   AF-A0A7R9B4Z2-F1
#
_cell.length_a   1.000
_cell.length_b   1.000
_cell.length_c   1.000
_cell.angle_alpha   90.00
_cell.angle_beta   90.00
_cell.angle_gamma   90.00
#
_symmetry.space_group_name_H-M   'P 1'
#
loop_
_entity.id
_entity.type
_entity.pdbx_description
1 polymer ?
#
loop_
_entity_poly.entity_id
_entity_poly.type
_entity_poly.pdbx_seq_one_letter_code
_entity_poly.pdbx_strand_id
1 'polypeptide(L)'
;MEQSSAGDKHRNIERRNTDKGGQKEKITREIHLRGKGGISFLVSRLESLDVEWTPNEMAKYLAQLILVGSQVVGRAFARALKQELAASQAAAQSTGGPRRAATNARTGITLEEAQQILDVDKLDPELVKSKYEHLFGVNDKSRGGSFYLQSKVVRAKERLDEELEAVQDGVKKTTNRHEN
;
A
#
# COMPACT_ATOMS: atom_id res chain seq x y z
N MET A 1 58.18 -21.14 75.90
CA MET A 1 57.02 -21.54 76.73
C MET A 1 55.78 -20.95 76.09
N GLU A 2 54.74 -21.78 75.94
CA GLU A 2 53.34 -21.44 75.57
C GLU A 2 53.16 -20.81 74.18
N GLN A 3 52.81 -21.52 73.10
CA GLN A 3 51.78 -22.56 72.98
C GLN A 3 50.48 -22.26 73.76
N SER A 4 49.92 -21.05 73.64
CA SER A 4 48.52 -20.79 74.06
C SER A 4 47.92 -19.51 73.44
N SER A 5 47.89 -19.39 72.11
CA SER A 5 47.09 -18.34 71.45
C SER A 5 46.59 -18.72 70.05
N ALA A 6 46.48 -20.03 69.80
CA ALA A 6 45.86 -20.58 68.59
C ALA A 6 44.46 -21.16 68.86
N GLY A 7 44.10 -21.43 70.13
CA GLY A 7 42.79 -21.96 70.53
C GLY A 7 41.66 -20.92 70.64
N ASP A 8 41.98 -19.63 70.73
CA ASP A 8 40.96 -18.57 70.87
C ASP A 8 40.48 -17.96 69.55
N LYS A 9 41.28 -18.09 68.48
CA LYS A 9 40.87 -17.60 67.16
C LYS A 9 39.90 -18.58 66.48
N HIS A 10 40.03 -19.89 66.72
CA HIS A 10 39.10 -20.90 66.18
C HIS A 10 37.74 -20.91 66.89
N ARG A 11 37.69 -20.75 68.23
CA ARG A 11 36.42 -20.70 68.98
C ARG A 11 35.53 -19.49 68.64
N ASN A 12 36.13 -18.42 68.14
CA ASN A 12 35.41 -17.17 67.81
C ASN A 12 34.86 -17.12 66.36
N ILE A 13 35.19 -18.14 65.55
CA ILE A 13 34.65 -18.29 64.18
C ILE A 13 33.43 -19.23 64.21
N GLU A 14 33.46 -20.28 65.02
CA GLU A 14 32.35 -21.23 65.21
C GLU A 14 31.10 -20.54 65.81
N ARG A 15 31.27 -19.71 66.85
CA ARG A 15 30.15 -18.97 67.50
C ARG A 15 29.48 -17.95 66.58
N ARG A 16 30.20 -17.39 65.60
CA ARG A 16 29.64 -16.46 64.60
C ARG A 16 28.87 -17.16 63.48
N ASN A 17 29.11 -18.45 63.24
CA ASN A 17 28.38 -19.21 62.23
C ASN A 17 27.09 -19.82 62.77
N THR A 18 27.03 -20.21 64.06
CA THR A 18 25.82 -20.76 64.68
C THR A 18 24.71 -19.71 64.84
N ASP A 19 25.07 -18.45 65.13
CA ASP A 19 24.11 -17.35 65.31
C ASP A 19 23.48 -16.90 63.97
N LYS A 20 24.26 -16.96 62.87
CA LYS A 20 23.77 -16.66 61.51
C LYS A 20 22.84 -17.74 60.95
N GLY A 21 22.97 -19.00 61.38
CA GLY A 21 22.08 -20.09 61.00
C GLY A 21 20.69 -19.97 61.64
N GLY A 22 20.65 -19.70 62.96
CA GLY A 22 19.40 -19.54 63.71
C GLY A 22 18.59 -18.30 63.31
N GLN A 23 19.26 -17.22 62.92
CA GLN A 23 18.59 -16.01 62.44
C GLN A 23 18.00 -16.20 61.04
N LYS A 24 18.66 -16.95 60.13
CA LYS A 24 18.12 -17.29 58.80
C LYS A 24 16.92 -18.23 58.87
N GLU A 25 16.89 -19.19 59.80
CA GLU A 25 15.70 -20.04 59.99
C GLU A 25 14.52 -19.28 60.59
N LYS A 26 14.75 -18.36 61.54
CA LYS A 26 13.67 -17.51 62.10
C LYS A 26 13.05 -16.61 61.04
N ILE A 27 13.87 -15.95 60.21
CA ILE A 27 13.39 -15.08 59.13
C ILE A 27 12.62 -15.89 58.07
N THR A 28 13.07 -17.11 57.76
CA THR A 28 12.40 -17.98 56.78
C THR A 28 11.05 -18.53 57.29
N ARG A 29 10.94 -18.79 58.60
CA ARG A 29 9.66 -19.22 59.21
C ARG A 29 8.68 -18.04 59.43
N GLU A 30 9.18 -16.82 59.59
CA GLU A 30 8.35 -15.62 59.75
C GLU A 30 7.77 -15.10 58.41
N ILE A 31 8.46 -15.35 57.29
CA ILE A 31 7.95 -15.01 55.94
C ILE A 31 6.87 -15.99 55.47
N HIS A 32 6.83 -17.23 56.00
CA HIS A 32 5.86 -18.25 55.56
C HIS A 32 4.48 -18.18 56.27
N LEU A 33 4.35 -17.40 57.35
CA LEU A 33 3.11 -17.34 58.15
C LEU A 33 2.38 -15.98 58.09
N ARG A 34 2.85 -15.04 57.27
CA ARG A 34 2.29 -13.67 57.22
C ARG A 34 2.03 -13.14 55.81
N GLY A 35 1.76 -14.02 54.85
CA GLY A 35 1.57 -13.67 53.42
C GLY A 35 0.23 -14.07 52.80
N LYS A 36 -0.78 -14.47 53.60
CA LYS A 36 -2.10 -14.87 53.10
C LYS A 36 -3.19 -13.92 53.59
N GLY A 37 -3.19 -12.69 53.12
CA GLY A 37 -4.26 -11.74 53.48
C GLY A 37 -4.09 -10.41 52.76
N GLY A 38 -4.83 -10.23 51.66
CA GLY A 38 -4.92 -8.95 50.97
C GLY A 38 -4.90 -9.11 49.45
N ILE A 39 -3.77 -9.53 48.89
CA ILE A 39 -3.57 -9.47 47.43
C ILE A 39 -4.16 -10.69 46.72
N SER A 40 -4.01 -11.90 47.28
CA SER A 40 -4.60 -13.11 46.70
C SER A 40 -6.14 -13.08 46.69
N PHE A 41 -6.77 -12.43 47.68
CA PHE A 41 -8.22 -12.29 47.73
C PHE A 41 -8.73 -11.27 46.70
N LEU A 42 -7.99 -10.18 46.47
CA LEU A 42 -8.32 -9.18 45.45
C LEU A 42 -8.10 -9.71 44.03
N VAL A 43 -7.09 -10.55 43.81
CA VAL A 43 -6.86 -11.22 42.52
C VAL A 43 -8.00 -12.21 42.21
N SER A 44 -8.44 -13.01 43.19
CA SER A 44 -9.61 -13.89 43.00
C SER A 44 -10.94 -13.14 42.84
N ARG A 45 -11.06 -11.93 43.39
CA ARG A 45 -12.24 -11.05 43.20
C ARG A 45 -12.24 -10.37 41.82
N LEU A 46 -11.08 -10.28 41.16
CA LEU A 46 -10.96 -9.69 39.82
C LEU A 46 -11.19 -10.73 38.71
N GLU A 47 -10.97 -12.01 39.01
CA GLU A 47 -11.20 -13.15 38.10
C GLU A 47 -12.69 -13.60 38.06
N SER A 48 -13.55 -13.00 38.89
CA SER A 48 -15.00 -13.28 38.97
C SER A 48 -15.88 -12.20 38.33
N LEU A 49 -15.29 -11.30 37.53
CA LEU A 49 -16.05 -10.40 36.67
C LEU A 49 -16.09 -10.98 35.27
N ASP A 50 -16.90 -12.04 35.11
CA ASP A 50 -17.42 -12.40 33.80
C ASP A 50 -18.29 -11.23 33.34
N VAL A 51 -17.69 -10.30 32.58
CA VAL A 51 -18.47 -9.36 31.80
C VAL A 51 -19.08 -10.17 30.66
N GLU A 52 -20.20 -10.83 30.98
CA GLU A 52 -21.07 -11.47 30.01
C GLU A 52 -21.71 -10.38 29.15
N TRP A 53 -20.97 -9.99 28.11
CA TRP A 53 -21.52 -9.20 27.04
C TRP A 53 -22.58 -10.03 26.33
N THR A 54 -23.86 -9.66 26.50
CA THR A 54 -24.89 -10.26 25.66
C THR A 54 -24.58 -9.93 24.19
N PRO A 55 -24.80 -10.87 23.24
CA PRO A 55 -24.53 -10.63 21.82
C PRO A 55 -25.17 -9.35 21.28
N ASN A 56 -26.31 -8.95 21.87
CA ASN A 56 -27.05 -7.74 21.54
C ASN A 56 -26.32 -6.46 21.97
N GLU A 57 -25.64 -6.47 23.11
CA GLU A 57 -24.86 -5.32 23.55
C GLU A 57 -23.60 -5.18 22.69
N MET A 58 -22.84 -6.25 22.44
CA MET A 58 -21.67 -6.18 21.55
C MET A 58 -22.00 -5.70 20.14
N ALA A 59 -23.13 -6.17 19.59
CA ALA A 59 -23.60 -5.72 18.28
C ALA A 59 -23.87 -4.21 18.24
N LYS A 60 -24.43 -3.62 19.32
CA LYS A 60 -24.68 -2.17 19.41
C LYS A 60 -23.37 -1.37 19.40
N TYR A 61 -22.38 -1.75 20.19
CA TYR A 61 -21.11 -1.02 20.23
C TYR A 61 -20.30 -1.19 18.95
N LEU A 62 -20.31 -2.39 18.34
CA LEU A 62 -19.68 -2.60 17.03
C LEU A 62 -20.37 -1.78 15.94
N ALA A 63 -21.70 -1.77 15.89
CA ALA A 63 -22.45 -0.96 14.93
C ALA A 63 -22.16 0.55 15.11
N GLN A 64 -22.09 1.02 16.35
CA GLN A 64 -21.79 2.41 16.67
C GLN A 64 -20.34 2.79 16.28
N LEU A 65 -19.38 1.89 16.49
CA LEU A 65 -17.99 2.08 16.07
C LEU A 65 -17.87 2.14 14.54
N ILE A 66 -18.55 1.24 13.82
CA ILE A 66 -18.58 1.23 12.35
C ILE A 66 -19.26 2.51 11.83
N LEU A 67 -20.36 2.94 12.43
CA LEU A 67 -21.09 4.14 12.03
C LEU A 67 -20.24 5.40 12.19
N VAL A 68 -19.58 5.57 13.34
CA VAL A 68 -18.72 6.72 13.60
C VAL A 68 -17.45 6.67 12.76
N GLY A 69 -16.83 5.50 12.62
CA GLY A 69 -15.60 5.31 11.83
C GLY A 69 -15.82 5.50 10.33
N SER A 70 -16.94 5.03 9.79
CA SER A 70 -17.26 5.12 8.35
C SER A 70 -17.49 6.56 7.88
N GLN A 71 -18.00 7.45 8.72
CA GLN A 71 -18.22 8.85 8.35
C GLN A 71 -16.92 9.61 8.08
N VAL A 72 -15.86 9.29 8.83
CA VAL A 72 -14.55 9.94 8.70
C VAL A 72 -13.81 9.40 7.48
N VAL A 73 -13.71 8.07 7.36
CA VAL A 73 -13.02 7.41 6.25
C VAL A 73 -13.77 7.61 4.92
N GLY A 74 -15.10 7.51 4.94
CA GLY A 74 -15.95 7.65 3.76
C GLY A 74 -15.90 9.06 3.15
N ARG A 75 -15.86 10.12 3.98
CA ARG A 75 -15.74 11.50 3.47
C ARG A 75 -14.37 11.78 2.86
N ALA A 76 -13.30 11.26 3.44
CA ALA A 76 -11.95 11.41 2.89
C ALA A 76 -11.83 10.65 1.55
N PHE A 77 -12.34 9.41 1.51
CA PHE A 77 -12.36 8.60 0.29
C PHE A 77 -13.22 9.21 -0.81
N ALA A 78 -14.43 9.70 -0.48
CA ALA A 78 -15.30 10.38 -1.45
C ALA A 78 -14.67 11.67 -2.00
N ARG A 79 -13.93 12.42 -1.17
CA ARG A 79 -13.18 13.62 -1.61
C ARG A 79 -12.01 13.24 -2.51
N ALA A 80 -11.24 12.22 -2.17
CA ALA A 80 -10.14 11.73 -2.99
C ALA A 80 -10.65 11.21 -4.34
N LEU A 81 -11.70 10.38 -4.36
CA LEU A 81 -12.34 9.93 -5.59
C LEU A 81 -12.91 11.09 -6.40
N LYS A 82 -13.57 12.07 -5.77
CA LYS A 82 -14.07 13.25 -6.49
C LYS A 82 -12.93 14.07 -7.08
N GLN A 83 -11.81 14.20 -6.38
CA GLN A 83 -10.62 14.91 -6.86
C GLN A 83 -9.94 14.18 -8.00
N GLU A 84 -9.78 12.85 -7.91
CA GLU A 84 -9.20 12.03 -8.97
C GLU A 84 -10.11 11.97 -10.19
N LEU A 85 -11.42 11.83 -10.01
CA LEU A 85 -12.40 11.86 -11.10
C LEU A 85 -12.48 13.25 -11.72
N ALA A 86 -12.42 14.33 -10.94
CA ALA A 86 -12.42 15.69 -11.47
C ALA A 86 -11.11 16.03 -12.18
N ALA A 87 -9.96 15.62 -11.64
CA ALA A 87 -8.65 15.79 -12.26
C ALA A 87 -8.53 14.92 -13.53
N SER A 88 -9.01 13.68 -13.48
CA SER A 88 -9.07 12.78 -14.65
C SER A 88 -10.06 13.28 -15.68
N GLN A 89 -11.21 13.85 -15.29
CA GLN A 89 -12.15 14.47 -16.22
C GLN A 89 -11.61 15.79 -16.81
N ALA A 90 -10.87 16.59 -16.04
CA ALA A 90 -10.24 17.81 -16.53
C ALA A 90 -9.10 17.51 -17.50
N ALA A 91 -8.23 16.55 -17.17
CA ALA A 91 -7.18 16.05 -18.07
C ALA A 91 -7.77 15.34 -19.30
N ALA A 92 -8.88 14.64 -19.13
CA ALA A 92 -9.64 14.05 -20.23
C ALA A 92 -10.21 15.12 -21.18
N GLN A 93 -10.71 16.23 -20.65
CA GLN A 93 -11.26 17.32 -21.47
C GLN A 93 -10.19 18.12 -22.20
N SER A 94 -8.98 18.26 -21.63
CA SER A 94 -7.88 18.99 -22.26
C SER A 94 -7.09 18.17 -23.28
N THR A 95 -7.05 16.84 -23.15
CA THR A 95 -6.10 15.99 -23.89
C THR A 95 -6.74 14.84 -24.67
N GLY A 96 -8.07 14.74 -24.76
CA GLY A 96 -8.77 13.71 -25.58
C GLY A 96 -9.26 12.47 -24.84
N GLY A 97 -9.36 12.52 -23.51
CA GLY A 97 -10.28 11.70 -22.74
C GLY A 97 -10.00 10.21 -22.57
N PRO A 98 -10.94 9.48 -21.92
CA PRO A 98 -10.90 8.02 -21.78
C PRO A 98 -10.76 7.29 -23.12
N ARG A 99 -11.17 7.95 -24.21
CA ARG A 99 -11.05 7.43 -25.57
C ARG A 99 -9.60 7.34 -26.02
N ARG A 100 -8.78 8.37 -25.80
CA ARG A 100 -7.32 8.30 -26.09
C ARG A 100 -6.59 7.34 -25.15
N ALA A 101 -7.00 7.24 -23.89
CA ALA A 101 -6.45 6.22 -22.99
C ALA A 101 -6.77 4.78 -23.46
N ALA A 102 -8.00 4.55 -23.95
CA ALA A 102 -8.41 3.27 -24.50
C ALA A 102 -7.70 2.93 -25.82
N THR A 103 -7.47 3.91 -26.71
CA THR A 103 -6.73 3.67 -27.97
C THR A 103 -5.25 3.41 -27.70
N ASN A 104 -4.63 4.15 -26.78
CA ASN A 104 -3.25 3.88 -26.34
C ASN A 104 -3.14 2.47 -25.73
N ALA A 105 -4.13 2.03 -24.94
CA ALA A 105 -4.14 0.68 -24.36
C ALA A 105 -4.32 -0.42 -25.44
N ARG A 106 -5.04 -0.13 -26.53
CA ARG A 106 -5.25 -1.09 -27.63
C ARG A 106 -4.02 -1.23 -28.55
N THR A 107 -3.44 -0.10 -28.93
CA THR A 107 -2.26 -0.05 -29.82
C THR A 107 -0.95 -0.33 -29.08
N GLY A 108 -0.94 -0.15 -27.75
CA GLY A 108 0.21 -0.38 -26.88
C GLY A 108 1.25 0.72 -26.89
N ILE A 109 0.97 1.87 -27.53
CA ILE A 109 1.84 3.04 -27.64
C ILE A 109 1.02 4.33 -27.56
N THR A 110 1.65 5.45 -27.18
CA THR A 110 0.96 6.75 -27.15
C THR A 110 0.94 7.41 -28.53
N LEU A 111 0.11 8.45 -28.69
CA LEU A 111 0.09 9.26 -29.92
C LEU A 111 1.46 9.91 -30.18
N GLU A 112 2.09 10.41 -29.11
CA GLU A 112 3.40 11.06 -29.15
C GLU A 112 4.50 10.05 -29.52
N GLU A 113 4.46 8.83 -28.97
CA GLU A 113 5.38 7.75 -29.36
C GLU A 113 5.20 7.39 -30.85
N ALA A 114 3.96 7.30 -31.33
CA ALA A 114 3.67 7.00 -32.73
C ALA A 114 4.19 8.10 -33.68
N GLN A 115 4.04 9.37 -33.31
CA GLN A 115 4.58 10.52 -34.06
C GLN A 115 6.11 10.48 -34.13
N GLN A 116 6.77 10.14 -33.01
CA GLN A 116 8.23 10.02 -32.96
C GLN A 116 8.74 8.84 -33.80
N ILE A 117 8.07 7.69 -33.75
CA ILE A 117 8.46 6.50 -34.54
C ILE A 117 8.38 6.79 -36.04
N LEU A 118 7.33 7.49 -36.50
CA LEU A 118 7.13 7.81 -37.91
C LEU A 118 7.74 9.15 -38.34
N ASP A 119 8.34 9.89 -37.42
CA ASP A 119 8.96 11.20 -37.67
C ASP A 119 7.98 12.18 -38.35
N VAL A 120 6.84 12.39 -37.69
CA VAL A 120 5.74 13.24 -38.17
C VAL A 120 5.23 14.19 -37.09
N ASP A 121 5.37 15.49 -37.34
CA ASP A 121 4.87 16.54 -36.44
C ASP A 121 3.41 16.93 -36.75
N LYS A 122 2.99 16.72 -38.00
CA LYS A 122 1.65 17.07 -38.49
C LYS A 122 0.90 15.80 -38.89
N LEU A 123 -0.36 15.73 -38.47
CA LEU A 123 -1.26 14.62 -38.79
C LEU A 123 -1.78 14.79 -40.23
N ASP A 124 -0.94 14.45 -41.20
CA ASP A 124 -1.24 14.45 -42.63
C ASP A 124 -1.25 12.99 -43.16
N PRO A 125 -2.38 12.48 -43.68
CA PRO A 125 -2.50 11.12 -44.18
C PRO A 125 -1.42 10.72 -45.20
N GLU A 126 -1.06 11.61 -46.12
CA GLU A 126 -0.10 11.31 -47.17
C GLU A 126 1.33 11.21 -46.61
N LEU A 127 1.67 12.12 -45.67
CA LEU A 127 2.96 12.09 -44.99
C LEU A 127 3.12 10.84 -44.13
N VAL A 128 2.09 10.49 -43.36
CA VAL A 128 2.07 9.28 -42.51
C VAL A 128 2.28 8.03 -43.37
N LYS A 129 1.55 7.92 -44.49
CA LYS A 129 1.67 6.80 -45.42
C LYS A 129 3.08 6.70 -46.02
N SER A 130 3.62 7.81 -46.50
CA SER A 130 4.97 7.84 -47.11
C SER A 130 6.06 7.44 -46.11
N LYS A 131 6.02 7.98 -44.88
CA LYS A 131 6.96 7.64 -43.81
C LYS A 131 6.84 6.17 -43.40
N TYR A 132 5.62 5.67 -43.28
CA TYR A 132 5.36 4.26 -42.99
C TYR A 132 5.96 3.35 -44.06
N GLU A 133 5.67 3.58 -45.34
CA GLU A 133 6.17 2.73 -46.44
C GLU A 133 7.70 2.69 -46.46
N HIS A 134 8.35 3.84 -46.25
CA HIS A 134 9.79 3.92 -46.16
C HIS A 134 10.34 3.13 -44.96
N LEU A 135 9.88 3.44 -43.74
CA LEU A 135 10.38 2.83 -42.51
C LEU A 135 10.06 1.33 -42.43
N PHE A 136 8.92 0.91 -42.94
CA PHE A 136 8.55 -0.50 -43.03
C PHE A 136 9.45 -1.25 -44.02
N GLY A 137 9.72 -0.66 -45.18
CA GLY A 137 10.53 -1.27 -46.23
C GLY A 137 12.03 -1.36 -45.91
N VAL A 138 12.58 -0.42 -45.13
CA VAL A 138 13.99 -0.48 -44.68
C VAL A 138 14.18 -1.44 -43.50
N ASN A 139 13.14 -1.69 -42.70
CA ASN A 139 13.18 -2.61 -41.56
C ASN A 139 12.71 -4.03 -41.91
N ASP A 140 12.52 -4.34 -43.18
CA ASP A 140 12.12 -5.68 -43.60
C ASP A 140 13.19 -6.73 -43.25
N LYS A 141 12.76 -7.87 -42.70
CA LYS A 141 13.65 -8.98 -42.31
C LYS A 141 14.52 -9.48 -43.45
N SER A 142 13.99 -9.52 -44.67
CA SER A 142 14.73 -9.99 -45.86
C SER A 142 15.91 -9.09 -46.22
N ARG A 143 15.90 -7.84 -45.74
CA ARG A 143 16.94 -6.83 -45.97
C ARG A 143 17.86 -6.63 -44.77
N GLY A 144 17.82 -7.54 -43.79
CA GLY A 144 18.58 -7.44 -42.55
C GLY A 144 17.95 -6.55 -41.48
N GLY A 145 16.68 -6.15 -41.67
CA GLY A 145 15.92 -5.39 -40.69
C GLY A 145 15.44 -6.23 -39.50
N SER A 146 14.94 -5.54 -38.47
CA SER A 146 14.44 -6.18 -37.26
C SER A 146 12.91 -6.31 -37.28
N PHE A 147 12.42 -7.52 -36.97
CA PHE A 147 10.99 -7.74 -36.77
C PHE A 147 10.38 -6.78 -35.76
N TYR A 148 11.13 -6.49 -34.70
CA TYR A 148 10.66 -5.66 -33.61
C TYR A 148 10.46 -4.22 -34.07
N LEU A 149 11.43 -3.69 -34.83
CA LEU A 149 11.36 -2.35 -35.39
C LEU A 149 10.24 -2.25 -36.43
N GLN A 150 10.13 -3.24 -37.31
CA GLN A 150 9.02 -3.32 -38.27
C GLN A 150 7.66 -3.37 -37.56
N SER A 151 7.55 -4.16 -36.49
CA SER A 151 6.32 -4.24 -35.67
C SER A 151 6.00 -2.91 -35.00
N LYS A 152 7.00 -2.18 -34.48
CA LYS A 152 6.83 -0.84 -33.90
C LYS A 152 6.34 0.19 -34.93
N VAL A 153 6.88 0.14 -36.15
CA VAL A 153 6.43 0.98 -37.27
C VAL A 153 4.96 0.70 -37.63
N VAL A 154 4.54 -0.58 -37.63
CA VAL A 154 3.13 -0.95 -37.84
C VAL A 154 2.23 -0.39 -36.73
N ARG A 155 2.61 -0.57 -35.46
CA ARG A 155 1.83 -0.03 -34.33
C ARG A 155 1.72 1.49 -34.37
N ALA A 156 2.79 2.18 -34.73
CA ALA A 156 2.78 3.63 -34.91
C ALA A 156 1.77 4.06 -35.97
N LYS A 157 1.75 3.38 -37.11
CA LYS A 157 0.79 3.65 -38.19
C LYS A 157 -0.66 3.40 -37.75
N GLU A 158 -0.93 2.26 -37.11
CA GLU A 158 -2.28 1.96 -36.55
C GLU A 158 -2.75 3.08 -35.60
N ARG A 159 -1.89 3.56 -34.70
CA ARG A 159 -2.24 4.61 -33.75
C ARG A 159 -2.51 5.97 -34.40
N LEU A 160 -1.75 6.34 -35.44
CA LEU A 160 -1.95 7.60 -36.16
C LEU A 160 -3.21 7.57 -37.03
N ASP A 161 -3.51 6.43 -37.66
CA ASP A 161 -4.72 6.24 -38.45
C ASP A 161 -5.99 6.40 -37.58
N GLU A 162 -6.00 5.78 -36.40
CA GLU A 162 -7.12 5.94 -35.45
C GLU A 162 -7.33 7.41 -35.06
N GLU A 163 -6.26 8.20 -34.94
CA GLU A 163 -6.35 9.62 -34.64
C GLU A 163 -6.88 10.42 -35.84
N LEU A 164 -6.43 10.11 -37.05
CA LEU A 164 -6.91 10.72 -38.29
C LEU A 164 -8.42 10.46 -38.50
N GLU A 165 -8.87 9.23 -38.25
CA GLU A 165 -10.29 8.87 -38.30
C GLU A 165 -11.09 9.65 -37.23
N ALA A 166 -10.59 9.72 -35.99
CA ALA A 166 -11.25 10.46 -34.92
C ALA A 166 -11.39 11.96 -35.24
N VAL A 167 -10.38 12.57 -35.87
CA VAL A 167 -10.44 13.97 -36.33
C VAL A 167 -11.48 14.13 -37.43
N GLN A 168 -11.50 13.26 -38.44
CA GLN A 168 -12.47 13.32 -39.54
C GLN A 168 -13.92 13.16 -39.08
N ASP A 169 -14.18 12.23 -38.16
CA ASP A 169 -15.50 12.02 -37.57
C ASP A 169 -15.95 13.22 -36.73
N GLY A 170 -15.01 13.88 -36.05
CA GLY A 170 -15.24 15.15 -35.37
C GLY A 170 -15.71 16.25 -36.32
N VAL A 171 -15.03 16.42 -37.46
CA VAL A 171 -15.37 17.42 -38.48
C VAL A 171 -16.75 17.17 -39.09
N LYS A 172 -17.07 15.92 -39.45
CA LYS A 172 -18.39 15.56 -40.03
C LYS A 172 -19.54 15.85 -39.07
N LYS A 173 -19.34 15.60 -37.77
CA LYS A 173 -20.34 15.86 -36.74
C LYS A 173 -20.60 17.35 -36.52
N THR A 174 -19.58 18.20 -36.64
CA THR A 174 -19.75 19.65 -36.57
C THR A 174 -20.48 20.22 -37.79
N THR A 175 -20.17 19.75 -39.00
CA THR A 175 -20.84 20.21 -40.22
C THR A 175 -22.34 19.91 -40.20
N ASN A 176 -22.72 18.69 -39.83
CA ASN A 176 -24.14 18.28 -39.76
C ASN A 176 -24.94 19.01 -38.66
N ARG A 177 -24.28 19.69 -37.72
CA ARG A 177 -24.94 20.46 -36.65
C ARG A 177 -25.27 21.90 -37.07
N HIS A 178 -24.62 22.41 -38.11
CA HIS A 178 -24.86 23.76 -38.63
C HIS A 178 -25.90 23.80 -39.75
N GLU A 179 -26.32 22.64 -40.26
CA GLU A 179 -27.33 22.51 -41.33
C GLU A 179 -28.74 22.17 -40.82
N ASN A 180 -28.96 22.11 -39.49
CA ASN A 180 -30.23 21.72 -38.87
C ASN A 180 -30.77 22.77 -37.90
#